data_AF-A0A9B0G7C6-F1
#
_entry.id   AF-A0A9B0G7C6-F1
#
_cell.length_a   1.000
_cell.length_b   1.000
_cell.length_c   1.000
_cell.angle_alpha   90.00
_cell.angle_beta   90.00
_cell.angle_gamma   90.00
#
_symmetry.space_group_name_H-M   'P 1'
#
loop_
_entity.id
_entity.type
_entity.pdbx_description
1 polymer ?
#
loop_
_entity_poly.entity_id
_entity_poly.type
_entity_poly.pdbx_seq_one_letter_code
_entity_poly.pdbx_strand_id
1 'polypeptide(L)'
;MDPEVSLLLQCPPGGLREEQVRAELSPDHDRRPLPGGDEAIAAIWESRLQAQPWLFDAPKFRLHSAILAPTGSQGPQLLLRLGLTSYRDFLGTNWASSASWLRQQGAADWGDKQAYLADPLGVGATLTTADNFLVFLRRSRQVAEAPGLVDVPGGHPEPQAVCPGDSPLHKDLPGELVVHELFSSVLQEICDEVQPDFRAGEEVLLEWGSRGPRVYQNHFCGDTGVKWQSVFCLDKELVLGFA
;
A
#
# COMPACT_ATOMS: atom_id res chain seq x y z
N MET A 1 -1.92 23.94 2.32
CA MET A 1 -1.80 22.48 2.39
C MET A 1 -2.12 21.95 1.02
N ASP A 2 -1.46 20.88 0.59
CA ASP A 2 -1.73 20.24 -0.70
C ASP A 2 -3.12 19.57 -0.64
N PRO A 3 -4.10 19.96 -1.47
CA PRO A 3 -5.45 19.41 -1.42
C PRO A 3 -5.53 17.98 -1.97
N GLU A 4 -4.47 17.47 -2.61
CA GLU A 4 -4.45 16.08 -3.07
C GLU A 4 -4.07 15.12 -1.94
N VAL A 5 -3.31 15.56 -0.93
CA VAL A 5 -2.74 14.67 0.10
C VAL A 5 -3.24 15.02 1.50
N SER A 6 -3.77 14.02 2.19
CA SER A 6 -4.14 14.09 3.60
C SER A 6 -3.32 13.11 4.45
N LEU A 7 -2.98 13.53 5.67
CA LEU A 7 -2.24 12.70 6.62
C LEU A 7 -3.23 11.94 7.50
N LEU A 8 -3.26 10.61 7.37
CA LEU A 8 -4.08 9.76 8.23
C LEU A 8 -3.41 9.53 9.58
N LEU A 9 -2.11 9.26 9.56
CA LEU A 9 -1.36 8.86 10.74
C LEU A 9 0.11 9.25 10.64
N GLN A 10 0.63 9.81 11.73
CA GLN A 10 2.04 10.13 11.91
C GLN A 10 2.61 9.29 13.05
N CYS A 11 3.60 8.44 12.75
CA CYS A 11 4.27 7.66 13.78
C CYS A 11 5.09 8.56 14.72
N PRO A 12 5.41 8.07 15.94
CA PRO A 12 6.32 8.78 16.83
C PRO A 12 7.71 9.00 16.17
N PRO A 13 8.49 9.98 16.66
CA PRO A 13 9.83 10.26 16.14
C PRO A 13 10.70 9.00 16.04
N GLY A 14 11.31 8.79 14.88
CA GLY A 14 12.14 7.61 14.59
C GLY A 14 11.38 6.39 14.08
N GLY A 15 10.06 6.50 13.84
CA GLY A 15 9.25 5.46 13.23
C GLY A 15 9.05 4.22 14.11
N LEU A 16 8.21 3.31 13.64
CA LEU A 16 7.88 2.05 14.31
C LEU A 16 8.50 0.87 13.57
N ARG A 17 9.12 -0.06 14.32
CA ARG A 17 9.62 -1.32 13.78
C ARG A 17 8.49 -2.33 13.59
N GLU A 18 8.76 -3.37 12.82
CA GLU A 18 7.83 -4.47 12.54
C GLU A 18 7.23 -5.05 13.83
N GLU A 19 8.06 -5.30 14.84
CA GLU A 19 7.62 -5.93 16.11
C GLU A 19 6.68 -5.02 16.93
N GLN A 20 6.66 -3.72 16.62
CA GLN A 20 5.82 -2.71 17.26
C GLN A 20 4.47 -2.53 16.56
N VAL A 21 4.25 -3.23 15.44
CA VAL A 21 3.03 -3.13 14.64
C VAL A 21 2.24 -4.42 14.78
N ARG A 22 0.92 -4.32 14.79
CA ARG A 22 -0.01 -5.46 14.70
C ARG A 22 -1.02 -5.20 13.60
N ALA A 23 -1.42 -6.25 12.92
CA ALA A 23 -2.54 -6.22 12.00
C ALA A 23 -3.70 -7.07 12.53
N GLU A 24 -4.90 -6.56 12.38
CA GLU A 24 -6.16 -7.28 12.50
C GLU A 24 -6.75 -7.38 11.10
N LEU A 25 -6.68 -8.56 10.50
CA LEU A 25 -7.30 -8.83 9.20
C LEU A 25 -8.68 -9.47 9.44
N SER A 26 -9.75 -8.83 8.99
CA SER A 26 -11.13 -9.30 9.21
C SER A 26 -12.05 -8.93 8.04
N PRO A 27 -13.03 -9.78 7.67
CA PRO A 27 -14.05 -9.41 6.69
C PRO A 27 -14.93 -8.23 7.15
N ASP A 28 -14.97 -7.93 8.45
CA ASP A 28 -15.66 -6.73 8.96
C ASP A 28 -15.03 -5.43 8.45
N HIS A 29 -13.77 -5.51 8.01
CA HIS A 29 -12.96 -4.41 7.49
C HIS A 29 -12.94 -4.39 5.95
N ASP A 30 -13.72 -5.24 5.28
CA ASP A 30 -13.88 -5.24 3.83
C ASP A 30 -14.79 -4.11 3.35
N ARG A 31 -14.76 -3.84 2.04
CA ARG A 31 -15.68 -2.89 1.39
C ARG A 31 -17.13 -3.36 1.54
N ARG A 32 -18.06 -2.44 1.75
CA ARG A 32 -19.51 -2.74 1.72
C ARG A 32 -19.98 -2.95 0.27
N PRO A 33 -20.92 -3.88 0.01
CA PRO A 33 -21.55 -4.02 -1.30
C PRO A 33 -22.16 -2.68 -1.76
N LEU A 34 -22.07 -2.37 -3.05
CA LEU A 34 -22.63 -1.13 -3.58
C LEU A 34 -24.16 -1.09 -3.41
N PRO A 35 -24.79 0.09 -3.19
CA PRO A 35 -26.24 0.20 -3.01
C PRO A 35 -27.09 -0.40 -4.14
N GLY A 36 -26.56 -0.43 -5.36
CA GLY A 36 -27.19 -1.02 -6.55
C GLY A 36 -26.64 -2.38 -6.97
N GLY A 37 -25.79 -3.00 -6.14
CA GLY A 37 -25.09 -4.24 -6.44
C GLY A 37 -23.73 -4.04 -7.13
N ASP A 38 -22.86 -5.03 -6.96
CA ASP A 38 -21.48 -5.02 -7.48
C ASP A 38 -21.40 -5.37 -8.98
N GLU A 39 -22.54 -5.57 -9.66
CA GLU A 39 -22.63 -5.74 -11.11
C GLU A 39 -22.04 -4.54 -11.86
N ALA A 40 -22.10 -3.34 -11.26
CA ALA A 40 -21.45 -2.15 -11.80
C ALA A 40 -19.91 -2.32 -11.90
N ILE A 41 -19.28 -2.94 -10.88
CA ILE A 41 -17.85 -3.23 -10.88
C ILE A 41 -17.53 -4.28 -11.96
N ALA A 42 -18.37 -5.31 -12.09
CA ALA A 42 -18.24 -6.31 -13.15
C ALA A 42 -18.31 -5.68 -14.55
N ALA A 43 -19.28 -4.80 -14.80
CA ALA A 43 -19.43 -4.15 -16.09
C ALA A 43 -18.23 -3.24 -16.45
N ILE A 44 -17.68 -2.51 -15.47
CA ILE A 44 -16.47 -1.70 -15.68
C ILE A 44 -15.29 -2.60 -16.03
N TRP A 45 -15.10 -3.70 -15.30
CA TRP A 45 -14.00 -4.64 -15.55
C TRP A 45 -14.08 -5.29 -16.94
N GLU A 46 -15.25 -5.80 -17.33
CA GLU A 46 -15.48 -6.37 -18.66
C GLU A 46 -15.17 -5.36 -19.79
N SER A 47 -15.63 -4.11 -19.63
CA SER A 47 -15.32 -3.05 -20.59
C SER A 47 -13.82 -2.75 -20.68
N ARG A 48 -13.07 -2.82 -19.57
CA ARG A 48 -11.61 -2.65 -19.56
C ARG A 48 -10.91 -3.82 -20.24
N LEU A 49 -11.31 -5.05 -19.97
CA LEU A 49 -10.74 -6.25 -20.60
C LEU A 49 -10.95 -6.25 -22.12
N GLN A 50 -12.08 -5.74 -22.62
CA GLN A 50 -12.30 -5.59 -24.07
C GLN A 50 -11.29 -4.64 -24.71
N ALA A 51 -10.87 -3.58 -24.01
CA ALA A 51 -9.87 -2.63 -24.51
C ALA A 51 -8.43 -3.08 -24.25
N GLN A 52 -8.19 -3.80 -23.16
CA GLN A 52 -6.88 -4.19 -22.65
C GLN A 52 -6.92 -5.65 -22.15
N PRO A 53 -6.95 -6.64 -23.07
CA PRO A 53 -7.17 -8.05 -22.73
C PRO A 53 -6.02 -8.72 -21.97
N TRP A 54 -4.88 -8.03 -21.81
CA TRP A 54 -3.74 -8.47 -21.01
C TRP A 54 -3.84 -8.09 -19.53
N LEU A 55 -4.87 -7.34 -19.12
CA LEU A 55 -5.10 -7.06 -17.71
C LEU A 55 -5.49 -8.34 -16.98
N PHE A 56 -5.02 -8.46 -15.74
CA PHE A 56 -5.41 -9.52 -14.81
C PHE A 56 -5.80 -8.88 -13.48
N ASP A 57 -6.68 -9.56 -12.74
CA ASP A 57 -7.03 -9.14 -11.38
C ASP A 57 -6.01 -9.72 -10.40
N ALA A 58 -5.83 -9.04 -9.26
CA ALA A 58 -4.96 -9.48 -8.19
C ALA A 58 -5.54 -9.06 -6.83
N PRO A 59 -5.47 -9.92 -5.80
CA PRO A 59 -5.92 -9.58 -4.46
C PRO A 59 -4.99 -8.55 -3.82
N LYS A 60 -5.54 -7.65 -3.01
CA LYS A 60 -4.83 -6.59 -2.28
C LYS A 60 -5.35 -6.49 -0.85
N PHE A 61 -4.51 -6.00 0.07
CA PHE A 61 -4.98 -5.62 1.40
C PHE A 61 -5.78 -4.33 1.32
N ARG A 62 -6.92 -4.24 2.00
CA ARG A 62 -7.71 -3.00 2.14
C ARG A 62 -7.37 -2.33 3.47
N LEU A 63 -7.07 -1.03 3.47
CA LEU A 63 -6.91 -0.28 4.72
C LEU A 63 -8.27 0.22 5.21
N HIS A 64 -8.74 -0.28 6.35
CA HIS A 64 -9.94 0.25 7.00
C HIS A 64 -9.59 1.37 7.99
N SER A 65 -8.67 1.11 8.92
CA SER A 65 -8.20 2.14 9.86
C SER A 65 -6.85 1.80 10.48
N ALA A 66 -6.22 2.81 11.10
CA ALA A 66 -4.96 2.65 11.80
C ALA A 66 -5.01 3.41 13.13
N ILE A 67 -4.58 2.76 14.21
CA ILE A 67 -4.68 3.29 15.59
C ILE A 67 -3.31 3.25 16.26
N LEU A 68 -2.83 4.42 16.67
CA LEU A 68 -1.64 4.52 17.52
C LEU A 68 -1.99 4.30 18.98
N ALA A 69 -1.12 3.55 19.68
CA ALA A 69 -1.16 3.46 21.12
C ALA A 69 -0.82 4.83 21.75
N PRO A 70 -1.32 5.10 22.98
CA PRO A 70 -0.90 6.28 23.73
C PRO A 70 0.62 6.30 23.95
N THR A 71 1.23 7.48 23.85
CA THR A 71 2.67 7.69 24.07
C THR A 71 3.13 7.10 25.40
N GLY A 72 4.17 6.25 25.37
CA GLY A 72 4.76 5.63 26.56
C GLY A 72 4.13 4.28 26.96
N SER A 73 3.15 3.78 26.19
CA SER A 73 2.56 2.46 26.40
C SER A 73 3.57 1.34 26.15
N GLN A 74 3.52 0.27 26.97
CA GLN A 74 4.29 -0.95 26.75
C GLN A 74 3.56 -1.86 25.75
N GLY A 75 4.29 -2.48 24.80
CA GLY A 75 3.71 -3.39 23.80
C GLY A 75 3.55 -2.77 22.41
N PRO A 76 2.67 -3.33 21.54
CA PRO A 76 2.44 -2.80 20.20
C PRO A 76 2.02 -1.34 20.20
N GLN A 77 2.63 -0.55 19.32
CA GLN A 77 2.42 0.88 19.22
C GLN A 77 1.44 1.25 18.09
N LEU A 78 1.19 0.33 17.15
CA LEU A 78 0.28 0.54 16.03
C LEU A 78 -0.58 -0.69 15.79
N LEU A 79 -1.89 -0.50 15.70
CA LEU A 79 -2.85 -1.48 15.20
C LEU A 79 -3.35 -1.05 13.82
N LEU A 80 -3.12 -1.88 12.81
CA LEU A 80 -3.68 -1.76 11.47
C LEU A 80 -4.92 -2.65 11.37
N ARG A 81 -6.07 -2.08 11.01
CA ARG A 81 -7.28 -2.83 10.67
C ARG A 81 -7.38 -2.96 9.17
N LEU A 82 -7.30 -4.19 8.71
CA LEU A 82 -7.19 -4.52 7.30
C LEU A 82 -8.34 -5.43 6.87
N GLY A 83 -8.81 -5.22 5.65
CA GLY A 83 -9.66 -6.14 4.93
C GLY A 83 -8.93 -6.71 3.70
N LEU A 84 -9.68 -7.35 2.82
CA LEU A 84 -9.24 -7.76 1.50
C LEU A 84 -10.03 -7.03 0.42
N THR A 85 -9.36 -6.76 -0.70
CA THR A 85 -9.95 -6.19 -1.90
C THR A 85 -9.20 -6.67 -3.14
N SER A 86 -9.47 -6.13 -4.32
CA SER A 86 -8.77 -6.49 -5.54
C SER A 86 -8.55 -5.31 -6.48
N TYR A 87 -7.67 -5.52 -7.47
CA TYR A 87 -7.43 -4.54 -8.53
C TYR A 87 -8.71 -4.23 -9.33
N ARG A 88 -9.54 -5.25 -9.58
CA ARG A 88 -10.86 -5.09 -10.20
C ARG A 88 -11.77 -4.17 -9.39
N ASP A 89 -11.90 -4.41 -8.09
CA ASP A 89 -12.73 -3.60 -7.19
C ASP A 89 -12.26 -2.15 -7.14
N PHE A 90 -10.94 -1.95 -7.11
CA PHE A 90 -10.34 -0.62 -7.22
C PHE A 90 -10.77 0.13 -8.49
N LEU A 91 -10.65 -0.52 -9.65
CA LEU A 91 -11.03 0.09 -10.93
C LEU A 91 -12.53 0.41 -10.98
N GLY A 92 -13.36 -0.42 -10.36
CA GLY A 92 -14.81 -0.25 -10.30
C GLY A 92 -15.31 0.75 -9.26
N THR A 93 -14.46 1.20 -8.33
CA THR A 93 -14.87 2.09 -7.23
C THR A 93 -14.02 3.35 -7.16
N ASN A 94 -12.78 3.27 -6.67
CA ASN A 94 -11.87 4.41 -6.53
C ASN A 94 -11.53 5.09 -7.87
N TRP A 95 -11.28 4.31 -8.92
CA TRP A 95 -10.95 4.85 -10.26
C TRP A 95 -12.20 5.11 -11.12
N ALA A 96 -13.39 4.75 -10.63
CA ALA A 96 -14.62 4.99 -11.35
C ALA A 96 -14.94 6.49 -11.38
N SER A 97 -15.56 6.96 -12.47
CA SER A 97 -16.04 8.35 -12.56
C SER A 97 -17.09 8.69 -11.48
N SER A 98 -17.71 7.67 -10.89
CA SER A 98 -18.69 7.77 -9.80
C SER A 98 -18.08 7.76 -8.40
N ALA A 99 -16.74 7.75 -8.25
CA ALA A 99 -16.08 7.66 -6.94
C ALA A 99 -16.54 8.75 -5.95
N SER A 100 -16.74 9.99 -6.41
CA SER A 100 -17.24 11.09 -5.57
C SER A 100 -18.66 10.84 -5.04
N TRP A 101 -19.52 10.27 -5.88
CA TRP A 101 -20.88 9.87 -5.48
C TRP A 101 -20.84 8.72 -4.47
N LEU A 102 -19.98 7.71 -4.69
CA LEU A 102 -19.77 6.62 -3.74
C LEU A 102 -19.34 7.13 -2.36
N ARG A 103 -18.45 8.13 -2.31
CA ARG A 103 -18.05 8.78 -1.05
C ARG A 103 -19.20 9.47 -0.35
N GLN A 104 -20.05 10.18 -1.10
CA GLN A 104 -21.22 10.85 -0.54
C GLN A 104 -22.25 9.85 0.00
N GLN A 105 -22.50 8.76 -0.73
CA GLN A 105 -23.39 7.70 -0.27
C GLN A 105 -22.84 6.96 0.94
N GLY A 106 -21.53 6.62 0.95
CA GLY A 106 -20.90 5.98 2.09
C GLY A 106 -21.03 6.82 3.37
N ALA A 107 -20.85 8.14 3.26
CA ALA A 107 -21.07 9.05 4.36
C ALA A 107 -22.53 9.10 4.83
N ALA A 108 -23.50 9.04 3.92
CA ALA A 108 -24.92 9.05 4.25
C ALA A 108 -25.40 7.76 4.91
N ASP A 109 -24.95 6.61 4.39
CA ASP A 109 -25.45 5.28 4.78
C ASP A 109 -24.69 4.71 5.99
N TRP A 110 -23.40 5.01 6.10
CA TRP A 110 -22.50 4.40 7.10
C TRP A 110 -21.76 5.40 7.97
N GLY A 111 -21.89 6.71 7.71
CA GLY A 111 -21.04 7.72 8.33
C GLY A 111 -19.57 7.62 7.92
N ASP A 112 -19.26 6.89 6.86
CA ASP A 112 -17.90 6.62 6.37
C ASP A 112 -17.81 6.81 4.86
N LYS A 113 -17.05 7.82 4.43
CA LYS A 113 -16.82 8.14 3.00
C LYS A 113 -16.15 6.98 2.25
N GLN A 114 -15.46 6.10 2.95
CA GLN A 114 -14.67 5.02 2.39
C GLN A 114 -15.41 3.67 2.34
N ALA A 115 -16.62 3.61 2.91
CA ALA A 115 -17.39 2.37 3.06
C ALA A 115 -17.59 1.60 1.74
N TYR A 116 -17.80 2.32 0.64
CA TYR A 116 -18.04 1.75 -0.70
C TYR A 116 -16.80 1.76 -1.60
N LEU A 117 -15.62 2.08 -1.07
CA LEU A 117 -14.37 2.11 -1.83
C LEU A 117 -13.49 0.91 -1.49
N ALA A 118 -12.80 0.42 -2.53
CA ALA A 118 -11.87 -0.72 -2.42
C ALA A 118 -10.70 -0.39 -1.51
N ASP A 119 -10.13 0.82 -1.65
CA ASP A 119 -9.04 1.34 -0.82
C ASP A 119 -7.88 0.35 -0.55
N PRO A 120 -7.28 -0.27 -1.59
CA PRO A 120 -6.11 -1.09 -1.39
C PRO A 120 -4.94 -0.30 -0.83
N LEU A 121 -4.21 -0.96 0.06
CA LEU A 121 -3.06 -0.44 0.78
C LEU A 121 -1.82 -0.53 -0.13
N GLY A 122 -1.31 0.62 -0.55
CA GLY A 122 -0.01 0.73 -1.19
C GLY A 122 1.12 0.92 -0.17
N VAL A 123 2.34 0.57 -0.55
CA VAL A 123 3.57 0.78 0.21
C VAL A 123 4.55 1.62 -0.61
N GLY A 124 5.31 2.49 0.05
CA GLY A 124 6.35 3.28 -0.62
C GLY A 124 7.44 3.70 0.34
N ALA A 125 8.65 3.92 -0.19
CA ALA A 125 9.83 4.17 0.61
C ALA A 125 10.48 5.53 0.32
N THR A 126 10.79 6.26 1.39
CA THR A 126 11.81 7.30 1.34
C THR A 126 13.18 6.63 1.42
N LEU A 127 13.76 6.28 0.27
CA LEU A 127 15.05 5.62 0.18
C LEU A 127 16.19 6.64 0.20
N THR A 128 17.13 6.50 1.14
CA THR A 128 18.28 7.40 1.33
C THR A 128 19.58 6.70 0.94
N THR A 129 20.51 7.41 0.31
CA THR A 129 21.85 6.89 -0.03
C THR A 129 22.88 7.25 1.06
N ALA A 130 24.04 6.58 1.12
CA ALA A 130 25.07 6.92 2.13
C ALA A 130 25.63 8.33 2.03
N ASP A 131 25.55 8.94 0.85
CA ASP A 131 25.90 10.34 0.61
C ASP A 131 24.72 11.30 0.81
N ASN A 132 23.66 10.86 1.50
CA ASN A 132 22.50 11.67 1.92
C ASN A 132 21.63 12.23 0.79
N PHE A 133 21.47 11.47 -0.30
CA PHE A 133 20.48 11.78 -1.35
C PHE A 133 19.23 10.91 -1.19
N LEU A 134 18.10 11.43 -1.67
CA LEU A 134 16.85 10.68 -1.78
C LEU A 134 16.70 10.13 -3.20
N VAL A 135 16.25 8.87 -3.30
CA VAL A 135 16.00 8.22 -4.58
C VAL A 135 14.58 8.53 -5.05
N PHE A 136 14.47 8.98 -6.30
CA PHE A 136 13.21 9.21 -6.99
C PHE A 136 13.21 8.49 -8.34
N LEU A 137 12.03 8.04 -8.76
CA LEU A 137 11.80 7.36 -10.01
C LEU A 137 10.96 8.24 -10.95
N ARG A 138 11.15 8.05 -12.26
CA ARG A 138 10.30 8.67 -13.29
C ARG A 138 9.35 7.62 -13.84
N ARG A 139 8.05 7.81 -13.64
CA ARG A 139 7.03 6.92 -14.21
C ARG A 139 7.01 7.03 -15.74
N SER A 140 6.77 5.90 -16.40
CA SER A 140 6.51 5.88 -17.84
C SER A 140 5.32 6.78 -18.20
N ARG A 141 5.27 7.27 -19.44
CA ARG A 141 4.09 8.00 -19.96
C ARG A 141 2.97 7.07 -20.44
N GLN A 142 3.21 5.76 -20.43
CA GLN A 142 2.30 4.74 -20.98
C GLN A 142 1.53 3.96 -19.91
N VAL A 143 1.78 4.23 -18.62
CA VAL A 143 1.02 3.63 -17.52
C VAL A 143 -0.33 4.33 -17.35
N ALA A 144 -1.32 3.61 -16.83
CA ALA A 144 -2.65 4.14 -16.58
C ALA A 144 -2.67 5.20 -15.44
N GLU A 145 -1.86 4.99 -14.41
CA GLU A 145 -1.81 5.84 -13.23
C GLU A 145 -0.58 6.75 -13.22
N ALA A 146 -0.82 8.05 -12.99
CA ALA A 146 0.21 9.08 -12.83
C ALA A 146 1.29 9.10 -13.94
N PRO A 147 0.92 9.09 -15.24
CA PRO A 147 1.88 8.96 -16.33
C PRO A 147 2.89 10.12 -16.36
N GLY A 148 4.18 9.81 -16.45
CA GLY A 148 5.26 10.79 -16.55
C GLY A 148 5.60 11.55 -15.25
N LEU A 149 4.90 11.29 -14.14
CA LEU A 149 5.17 11.94 -12.87
C LEU A 149 6.42 11.36 -12.17
N VAL A 150 6.92 12.11 -11.18
CA VAL A 150 7.94 11.61 -10.25
C VAL A 150 7.26 10.72 -9.22
N ASP A 151 7.92 9.64 -8.85
CA ASP A 151 7.48 8.70 -7.82
C ASP A 151 8.64 8.31 -6.89
N VAL A 152 8.32 7.60 -5.82
CA VAL A 152 9.30 6.92 -4.96
C VAL A 152 9.21 5.40 -5.17
N PRO A 153 10.24 4.60 -4.84
CA PRO A 153 10.15 3.15 -4.91
C PRO A 153 9.00 2.61 -4.06
N GLY A 154 8.24 1.66 -4.59
CA GLY A 154 7.11 1.07 -3.89
C GLY A 154 6.11 0.37 -4.80
N GLY A 155 5.01 -0.10 -4.19
CA GLY A 155 4.00 -0.85 -4.92
C GLY A 155 2.80 -1.24 -4.06
N HIS A 156 2.16 -2.36 -4.41
CA HIS A 156 0.91 -2.81 -3.79
C HIS A 156 1.01 -4.28 -3.37
N PRO A 157 1.32 -4.55 -2.09
CA PRO A 157 1.56 -5.89 -1.61
C PRO A 157 0.36 -6.80 -1.85
N GLU A 158 0.64 -8.04 -2.23
CA GLU A 158 -0.38 -9.02 -2.59
C GLU A 158 -0.46 -10.09 -1.51
N PRO A 159 -1.65 -10.36 -0.94
CA PRO A 159 -1.77 -11.36 0.14
C PRO A 159 -1.27 -12.76 -0.23
N GLN A 160 -1.23 -13.07 -1.52
CA GLN A 160 -0.72 -14.33 -2.06
C GLN A 160 0.79 -14.55 -1.85
N ALA A 161 1.57 -13.49 -1.60
CA ALA A 161 2.99 -13.61 -1.28
C ALA A 161 3.24 -14.36 0.05
N VAL A 162 2.30 -14.27 1.00
CA VAL A 162 2.36 -14.96 2.29
C VAL A 162 1.31 -16.06 2.47
N CYS A 163 0.31 -16.13 1.60
CA CYS A 163 -0.69 -17.20 1.57
C CYS A 163 -0.94 -17.65 0.13
N PRO A 164 -0.13 -18.59 -0.41
CA PRO A 164 -0.23 -19.02 -1.79
C PRO A 164 -1.58 -19.64 -2.13
N GLY A 165 -2.25 -19.12 -3.16
CA GLY A 165 -3.53 -19.60 -3.68
C GLY A 165 -4.31 -18.49 -4.38
N ASP A 166 -5.25 -18.87 -5.25
CA ASP A 166 -5.98 -17.91 -6.10
C ASP A 166 -7.01 -17.05 -5.33
N SER A 167 -7.27 -17.35 -4.06
CA SER A 167 -8.31 -16.68 -3.26
C SER A 167 -7.92 -16.66 -1.79
N PRO A 168 -7.12 -15.67 -1.36
CA PRO A 168 -6.74 -15.52 0.03
C PRO A 168 -7.99 -15.32 0.91
N LEU A 169 -8.07 -16.06 2.01
CA LEU A 169 -9.13 -15.90 3.02
C LEU A 169 -8.53 -15.25 4.27
N HIS A 170 -9.31 -14.42 4.97
CA HIS A 170 -8.84 -13.71 6.16
C HIS A 170 -8.29 -14.65 7.24
N LYS A 171 -8.89 -15.84 7.40
CA LYS A 171 -8.47 -16.85 8.38
C LYS A 171 -7.06 -17.43 8.12
N ASP A 172 -6.60 -17.36 6.86
CA ASP A 172 -5.34 -17.95 6.43
C ASP A 172 -4.19 -16.92 6.48
N LEU A 173 -4.50 -15.69 6.93
CA LEU A 173 -3.61 -14.53 6.97
C LEU A 173 -3.56 -13.96 8.40
N PRO A 174 -2.86 -14.64 9.33
CA PRO A 174 -2.66 -14.12 10.67
C PRO A 174 -1.92 -12.77 10.63
N GLY A 175 -2.29 -11.88 11.55
CA GLY A 175 -1.80 -10.49 11.56
C GLY A 175 -0.28 -10.34 11.53
N GLU A 176 0.46 -11.26 12.16
CA GLU A 176 1.93 -11.24 12.14
C GLU A 176 2.49 -11.49 10.73
N LEU A 177 1.92 -12.43 9.96
CA LEU A 177 2.32 -12.66 8.58
C LEU A 177 1.95 -11.49 7.67
N VAL A 178 0.80 -10.84 7.92
CA VAL A 178 0.40 -9.65 7.17
C VAL A 178 1.37 -8.49 7.42
N VAL A 179 1.75 -8.26 8.67
CA VAL A 179 2.75 -7.22 9.00
C VAL A 179 4.09 -7.55 8.35
N HIS A 180 4.55 -8.79 8.43
CA HIS A 180 5.79 -9.23 7.78
C HIS A 180 5.76 -8.98 6.26
N GLU A 181 4.64 -9.27 5.58
CA GLU A 181 4.47 -8.99 4.16
C GLU A 181 4.56 -7.49 3.84
N LEU A 182 3.88 -6.64 4.62
CA LEU A 182 3.92 -5.19 4.39
C LEU A 182 5.33 -4.61 4.51
N PHE A 183 6.16 -5.15 5.41
CA PHE A 183 7.54 -4.72 5.56
C PHE A 183 8.46 -5.34 4.50
N SER A 184 8.26 -6.61 4.15
CA SER A 184 9.07 -7.33 3.17
C SER A 184 8.85 -6.81 1.74
N SER A 185 7.59 -6.57 1.37
CA SER A 185 7.20 -6.06 0.05
C SER A 185 7.88 -4.75 -0.29
N VAL A 186 8.02 -3.81 0.66
CA VAL A 186 8.75 -2.54 0.42
C VAL A 186 10.19 -2.80 -0.03
N LEU A 187 10.86 -3.75 0.62
CA LEU A 187 12.24 -4.10 0.30
C LEU A 187 12.32 -4.80 -1.06
N GLN A 188 11.35 -5.67 -1.35
CA GLN A 188 11.25 -6.37 -2.61
C GLN A 188 11.03 -5.39 -3.78
N GLU A 189 10.11 -4.43 -3.65
CA GLU A 189 9.86 -3.39 -4.65
C GLU A 189 11.11 -2.55 -4.91
N ILE A 190 11.88 -2.20 -3.87
CA ILE A 190 13.17 -1.51 -4.04
C ILE A 190 14.15 -2.36 -4.86
N CYS A 191 14.25 -3.66 -4.56
CA CYS A 191 15.13 -4.56 -5.29
C CYS A 191 14.72 -4.67 -6.77
N ASP A 192 13.42 -4.78 -7.03
CA ASP A 192 12.86 -5.00 -8.37
C ASP A 192 12.92 -3.73 -9.23
N GLU A 193 12.66 -2.56 -8.66
CA GLU A 193 12.57 -1.30 -9.41
C GLU A 193 13.91 -0.55 -9.52
N VAL A 194 14.71 -0.55 -8.46
CA VAL A 194 15.95 0.24 -8.39
C VAL A 194 17.15 -0.59 -8.81
N GLN A 195 17.06 -1.92 -8.68
CA GLN A 195 18.08 -2.90 -9.06
C GLN A 195 19.50 -2.40 -8.69
N PRO A 196 19.81 -2.18 -7.40
CA PRO A 196 21.17 -1.84 -6.99
C PRO A 196 22.11 -2.90 -7.55
N ASP A 197 22.99 -2.49 -8.46
CA ASP A 197 23.61 -3.37 -9.45
C ASP A 197 24.35 -4.55 -8.78
N PHE A 198 23.82 -5.75 -9.03
CA PHE A 198 24.44 -7.07 -8.87
C PHE A 198 25.54 -7.26 -9.95
N ARG A 199 26.44 -6.28 -10.11
CA ARG A 199 27.50 -6.28 -11.12
C ARG A 199 28.88 -6.43 -10.48
N ALA A 200 29.18 -7.64 -10.01
CA ALA A 200 30.54 -8.20 -10.05
C ALA A 200 30.63 -9.61 -9.40
N GLY A 201 29.73 -10.56 -9.66
CA GLY A 201 29.97 -11.96 -9.29
C GLY A 201 30.20 -12.26 -7.79
N GLU A 202 29.98 -11.29 -6.92
CA GLU A 202 29.92 -11.43 -5.47
C GLU A 202 28.46 -11.25 -5.06
N GLU A 203 27.95 -12.18 -4.24
CA GLU A 203 26.70 -11.97 -3.52
C GLU A 203 26.88 -10.73 -2.64
N VAL A 204 26.44 -9.57 -3.13
CA VAL A 204 26.18 -8.44 -2.23
C VAL A 204 24.95 -8.84 -1.45
N LEU A 205 25.17 -9.50 -0.31
CA LEU A 205 24.18 -9.55 0.76
C LEU A 205 23.77 -8.10 1.00
N LEU A 206 22.49 -7.79 0.75
CA LEU A 206 21.88 -6.57 1.24
C LEU A 206 22.02 -6.60 2.77
N GLU A 207 23.13 -6.07 3.28
CA GLU A 207 23.30 -5.82 4.69
C GLU A 207 22.43 -4.63 5.05
N TRP A 208 21.17 -4.93 5.35
CA TRP A 208 20.27 -3.98 5.97
C TRP A 208 20.93 -3.54 7.28
N GLY A 209 21.34 -2.27 7.40
CA GLY A 209 21.95 -1.74 8.63
C GLY A 209 21.14 -2.07 9.90
N SER A 210 21.74 -1.93 11.07
CA SER A 210 21.25 -2.45 12.37
C SER A 210 19.82 -2.08 12.84
N ARG A 211 19.06 -1.26 12.08
CA ARG A 211 17.75 -0.70 12.49
C ARG A 211 16.50 -1.25 11.81
N GLY A 212 16.64 -2.17 10.84
CA GLY A 212 15.52 -2.79 10.10
C GLY A 212 14.61 -1.82 9.33
N PRO A 213 13.60 -2.33 8.58
CA PRO A 213 12.50 -1.55 8.02
C PRO A 213 11.58 -0.95 9.09
N ARG A 214 10.96 0.21 8.80
CA ARG A 214 10.14 0.98 9.75
C ARG A 214 8.95 1.68 9.08
N VAL A 215 7.90 1.96 9.85
CA VAL A 215 6.75 2.77 9.43
C VAL A 215 6.91 4.17 10.02
N TYR A 216 6.79 5.20 9.19
CA TYR A 216 6.89 6.59 9.64
C TYR A 216 5.61 7.37 9.38
N GLN A 217 4.92 7.13 8.26
CA GLN A 217 3.81 7.97 7.84
C GLN A 217 2.83 7.23 6.92
N ASN A 218 1.54 7.20 7.25
CA ASN A 218 0.52 6.70 6.31
C ASN A 218 -0.20 7.88 5.67
N HIS A 219 -0.14 7.98 4.34
CA HIS A 219 -0.85 9.01 3.58
C HIS A 219 -2.17 8.46 3.06
N PHE A 220 -3.16 9.33 2.94
CA PHE A 220 -4.36 9.05 2.16
C PHE A 220 -4.55 10.19 1.17
N CYS A 221 -4.63 9.89 -0.12
CA CYS A 221 -4.92 10.88 -1.14
C CYS A 221 -6.43 11.15 -1.14
N GLY A 222 -6.81 12.37 -0.80
CA GLY A 222 -8.19 12.77 -0.58
C GLY A 222 -8.48 14.13 -1.20
N ASP A 223 -9.00 14.12 -2.44
CA ASP A 223 -10.21 14.85 -2.90
C ASP A 223 -10.23 15.11 -4.41
N THR A 224 -9.11 14.95 -5.14
CA THR A 224 -9.08 15.27 -6.58
C THR A 224 -8.26 14.36 -7.50
N GLY A 225 -7.57 13.33 -6.98
CA GLY A 225 -6.79 12.44 -7.83
C GLY A 225 -6.53 11.10 -7.15
N VAL A 226 -6.65 10.02 -7.89
CA VAL A 226 -6.26 8.70 -7.41
C VAL A 226 -4.73 8.65 -7.37
N LYS A 227 -4.19 8.61 -6.15
CA LYS A 227 -2.80 8.25 -5.88
C LYS A 227 -2.72 7.48 -4.57
N TRP A 228 -2.06 6.35 -4.61
CA TRP A 228 -1.75 5.49 -3.48
C TRP A 228 -0.56 6.01 -2.71
N GLN A 229 -0.52 5.82 -1.39
CA GLN A 229 0.73 5.68 -0.63
C GLN A 229 0.45 5.53 0.87
N SER A 230 0.71 4.37 1.47
CA SER A 230 1.25 4.37 2.83
C SER A 230 2.77 4.43 2.73
N VAL A 231 3.40 5.39 3.40
CA VAL A 231 4.86 5.59 3.33
C VAL A 231 5.51 4.82 4.49
N PHE A 232 6.05 3.66 4.12
CA PHE A 232 7.01 2.92 4.92
C PHE A 232 8.38 3.57 4.68
N CYS A 233 8.73 4.58 5.46
CA CYS A 233 10.07 5.17 5.31
C CYS A 233 11.13 4.20 5.85
N LEU A 234 12.21 4.04 5.09
CA LEU A 234 13.40 3.31 5.50
C LEU A 234 14.48 4.34 5.84
N ASP A 235 14.69 4.67 7.13
CA ASP A 235 15.90 5.43 7.51
C ASP A 235 17.13 4.53 7.36
N LYS A 236 17.79 4.48 6.19
CA LYS A 236 19.19 3.97 6.08
C LYS A 236 19.99 4.61 4.95
N GLU A 237 21.29 4.73 5.24
CA GLU A 237 22.40 4.97 4.32
C GLU A 237 22.66 3.73 3.44
N LEU A 238 22.53 3.86 2.11
CA LEU A 238 23.08 2.89 1.15
C LEU A 238 24.61 3.06 1.06
N VAL A 239 25.40 2.33 1.86
CA VAL A 239 26.87 2.32 1.73
C VAL A 239 27.26 1.32 0.64
N LEU A 240 27.60 1.82 -0.55
CA LEU A 240 28.29 1.02 -1.57
C LEU A 240 29.75 0.83 -1.13
N GLY A 241 29.99 -0.21 -0.33
CA GLY A 241 31.34 -0.64 0.03
C GLY A 241 31.96 -1.37 -1.15
N PHE A 242 32.94 -0.76 -1.79
CA PHE A 242 33.85 -1.49 -2.67
C PHE A 242 34.81 -2.28 -1.78
N ALA A 243 34.77 -3.61 -1.86
CA ALA A 243 35.90 -4.45 -1.44
C ALA A 243 36.97 -4.46 -2.54
#